data_AF-A0A127K4X1-F1
#
_entry.id   AF-A0A127K4X1-F1
#
_cell.length_a   1.000
_cell.length_b   1.000
_cell.length_c   1.000
_cell.angle_alpha   90.00
_cell.angle_beta   90.00
_cell.angle_gamma   90.00
#
_symmetry.space_group_name_H-M   'P 1'
#
loop_
_entity.id
_entity.type
_entity.pdbx_description
1 polymer ?
#
loop_
_entity_poly.entity_id
_entity_poly.type
_entity_poly.pdbx_seq_one_letter_code
_entity_poly.pdbx_strand_id
1 'polypeptide(L)'
;MKIDKLPTGTRFQWKGRNYTKVGPMTAAADSGGVDFIPKHATLQPIPGEAWAAAAEQEPAPLLDAARVKAAFEAYHGTALRHADDAGRLELERARVRFLAEIG
;
A
#
# COMPACT_ATOMS: atom_id res chain seq x y z
N MET A 1 12.94 -7.11 -18.62
CA MET A 1 12.32 -5.99 -17.87
C MET A 1 13.39 -4.98 -17.48
N LYS A 2 13.03 -3.73 -17.15
CA LYS A 2 13.97 -2.74 -16.55
C LYS A 2 13.72 -2.64 -15.04
N ILE A 3 14.73 -2.27 -14.26
CA ILE A 3 14.65 -2.21 -12.79
C ILE A 3 13.58 -1.23 -12.30
N ASP A 4 13.34 -0.13 -13.01
CA ASP A 4 12.36 0.91 -12.67
C ASP A 4 10.90 0.43 -12.82
N LYS A 5 10.67 -0.62 -13.60
CA LYS A 5 9.34 -1.23 -13.81
C LYS A 5 9.08 -2.45 -12.92
N LEU A 6 10.06 -2.88 -12.13
CA LEU A 6 9.90 -4.01 -11.22
C LEU A 6 9.34 -3.55 -9.88
N PRO A 7 8.30 -4.21 -9.34
CA PRO A 7 7.91 -4.03 -7.94
C PRO A 7 9.03 -4.48 -6.98
N THR A 8 9.15 -3.81 -5.83
CA THR A 8 9.99 -4.29 -4.73
C THR A 8 9.57 -5.71 -4.33
N GLY A 9 10.54 -6.58 -4.04
CA GLY A 9 10.33 -8.01 -3.79
C GLY A 9 10.38 -8.88 -5.05
N THR A 10 10.37 -8.30 -6.25
CA THR A 10 10.46 -9.09 -7.49
C THR A 10 11.84 -9.72 -7.64
N ARG A 11 11.87 -11.03 -7.91
CA ARG A 11 13.09 -11.77 -8.22
C ARG A 11 13.41 -11.72 -9.71
N PHE A 12 14.69 -11.60 -10.04
CA PHE A 12 15.16 -11.50 -11.42
C PHE A 12 16.62 -11.94 -11.55
N GLN A 13 17.04 -12.24 -12.77
CA GLN A 13 18.42 -12.53 -13.12
C GLN A 13 19.08 -11.35 -13.84
N TRP A 14 20.30 -11.03 -13.44
CA TRP A 14 21.16 -10.05 -14.10
C TRP A 14 22.61 -10.50 -14.07
N LYS A 15 23.29 -10.47 -15.24
CA LYS A 15 24.68 -10.97 -15.41
C LYS A 15 24.89 -12.40 -14.88
N GLY A 16 23.88 -13.27 -15.04
CA GLY A 16 23.93 -14.66 -14.58
C GLY A 16 23.79 -14.86 -13.06
N ARG A 17 23.51 -13.79 -12.31
CA ARG A 17 23.23 -13.84 -10.86
C ARG A 17 21.77 -13.56 -10.57
N ASN A 18 21.26 -14.19 -9.53
CA ASN A 18 19.88 -13.99 -9.07
C ASN A 18 19.83 -12.87 -8.03
N TYR A 19 18.81 -12.04 -8.16
CA TYR A 19 18.60 -10.85 -7.37
C TYR A 19 17.14 -10.70 -6.97
N THR A 20 16.92 -10.04 -5.84
CA THR A 20 15.60 -9.59 -5.39
C THR A 20 15.60 -8.07 -5.29
N LYS A 21 14.65 -7.38 -5.93
CA LYS A 21 14.57 -5.92 -5.85
C LYS A 21 14.26 -5.47 -4.43
N VAL A 22 15.09 -4.63 -3.82
CA VAL A 22 14.90 -4.10 -2.45
C VAL A 22 14.73 -2.58 -2.41
N GLY A 23 14.95 -1.88 -3.53
CA GLY A 23 14.72 -0.45 -3.63
C GLY A 23 14.62 0.02 -5.08
N PRO A 24 14.57 1.34 -5.33
CA PRO A 24 14.35 1.91 -6.65
C PRO A 24 15.35 1.40 -7.69
N MET A 25 16.62 1.32 -7.29
CA MET A 25 17.75 0.93 -8.14
C MET A 25 18.65 -0.10 -7.46
N THR A 26 18.20 -0.70 -6.36
CA THR A 26 18.99 -1.61 -5.53
C THR A 26 18.34 -2.99 -5.48
N ALA A 27 19.18 -4.03 -5.50
CA ALA A 27 18.73 -5.41 -5.43
C ALA A 27 19.66 -6.23 -4.54
N ALA A 28 19.08 -7.08 -3.70
CA ALA A 28 19.83 -8.02 -2.88
C ALA A 28 20.22 -9.23 -3.73
N ALA A 29 21.50 -9.62 -3.71
CA ALA A 29 21.97 -10.82 -4.39
C ALA A 29 21.66 -12.07 -3.54
N ASP A 30 21.33 -13.19 -4.18
CA ASP A 30 21.15 -14.48 -3.46
C ASP A 30 22.46 -14.93 -2.77
N SER A 31 23.62 -14.49 -3.27
CA SER A 31 24.93 -14.69 -2.64
C SER A 31 25.19 -13.79 -1.42
N GLY A 32 24.23 -12.93 -1.05
CA GLY A 32 24.37 -11.91 -0.01
C GLY A 32 24.84 -10.56 -0.56
N GLY A 33 24.50 -9.49 0.18
CA GLY A 33 24.79 -8.11 -0.18
C GLY A 33 23.70 -7.43 -1.03
N VAL A 34 23.82 -6.11 -1.19
CA VAL A 34 22.92 -5.28 -1.99
C VAL A 34 23.74 -4.59 -3.08
N ASP A 35 23.35 -4.80 -4.33
CA ASP A 35 23.99 -4.22 -5.51
C ASP A 35 23.13 -3.10 -6.10
N PHE A 36 23.80 -2.12 -6.70
CA PHE A 36 23.16 -1.12 -7.55
C PHE A 36 22.96 -1.65 -8.96
N ILE A 37 21.72 -1.58 -9.46
CA ILE A 37 21.32 -2.05 -10.78
C ILE A 37 21.02 -0.82 -11.66
N PRO A 38 21.79 -0.58 -12.75
CA PRO A 38 21.57 0.56 -13.62
C PRO A 38 20.20 0.57 -14.28
N LYS A 39 19.66 1.77 -14.58
CA LYS A 39 18.29 1.93 -15.12
C LYS A 39 18.12 1.26 -16.48
N HIS A 40 19.20 1.26 -17.25
CA HIS A 40 19.27 0.68 -18.59
C HIS A 40 19.65 -0.80 -18.59
N ALA A 41 19.81 -1.42 -17.42
CA ALA A 41 20.09 -2.85 -17.33
C ALA A 41 18.91 -3.66 -17.88
N THR A 42 19.22 -4.60 -18.77
CA THR A 42 18.26 -5.60 -19.24
C THR A 42 18.20 -6.74 -18.24
N LEU A 43 17.07 -6.85 -17.55
CA LEU A 43 16.82 -7.90 -16.55
C LEU A 43 16.03 -9.04 -17.18
N GLN A 44 16.35 -10.26 -16.75
CA GLN A 44 15.69 -11.50 -17.18
C GLN A 44 14.94 -12.13 -16.01
N PRO A 45 13.86 -12.90 -16.25
CA PRO A 45 13.25 -13.68 -15.18
C PRO A 45 14.21 -14.81 -14.75
N ILE A 46 14.05 -15.34 -13.53
CA ILE A 46 14.81 -16.52 -13.11
C ILE A 46 14.33 -17.73 -13.94
N PRO A 47 15.22 -18.62 -14.43
CA PRO A 47 14.79 -19.81 -15.16
C PRO A 47 13.76 -20.64 -14.37
N GLY A 48 12.59 -20.85 -14.95
CA GLY A 48 11.48 -21.58 -14.30
C GLY A 48 10.53 -20.70 -13.49
N GLU A 49 10.85 -19.44 -13.23
CA GLU A 49 9.95 -18.46 -12.63
C GLU A 49 9.49 -17.48 -13.72
N ALA A 50 8.18 -17.29 -13.88
CA ALA A 50 7.70 -16.12 -14.60
C ALA A 50 8.08 -14.86 -13.80
N TRP A 51 8.18 -13.71 -14.47
CA TRP A 51 8.21 -12.44 -13.73
C TRP A 51 7.05 -12.45 -12.75
N ALA A 52 7.30 -12.13 -11.47
CA ALA A 52 6.22 -11.78 -10.58
C ALA A 52 5.46 -10.66 -11.31
N ALA A 53 4.23 -10.97 -11.73
CA ALA A 53 3.37 -9.96 -12.31
C ALA A 53 3.40 -8.79 -11.34
N ALA A 54 3.59 -7.57 -11.86
CA ALA A 54 3.37 -6.41 -11.02
C ALA A 54 2.04 -6.69 -10.32
N ALA A 55 2.06 -6.74 -8.99
CA ALA A 55 0.81 -6.65 -8.27
C ALA A 55 0.25 -5.32 -8.74
N GLU A 56 -0.61 -5.37 -9.76
CA GLU A 56 -1.58 -4.34 -10.03
C GLU A 56 -2.12 -4.08 -8.64
N GLN A 57 -1.79 -2.92 -8.09
CA GLN A 57 -2.44 -2.47 -6.88
C GLN A 57 -3.90 -2.46 -7.29
N GLU A 58 -4.62 -3.54 -6.95
CA GLU A 58 -6.06 -3.59 -7.12
C GLU A 58 -6.52 -2.27 -6.50
N PRO A 59 -7.22 -1.43 -7.28
CA PRO A 59 -7.70 -0.17 -6.74
C PRO A 59 -8.49 -0.55 -5.50
N ALA A 60 -7.99 -0.12 -4.32
CA ALA A 60 -8.65 -0.40 -3.07
C ALA A 60 -10.13 -0.05 -3.27
N PRO A 61 -11.06 -0.97 -3.00
CA PRO A 61 -12.45 -0.78 -3.38
C PRO A 61 -12.91 0.57 -2.84
N LEU A 62 -13.32 1.45 -3.77
CA LEU A 62 -13.79 2.78 -3.44
C LEU A 62 -14.93 2.64 -2.44
N LEU A 63 -14.69 3.12 -1.22
CA LEU A 63 -15.70 3.10 -0.18
C LEU A 63 -16.85 4.02 -0.59
N ASP A 64 -18.06 3.47 -0.62
CA ASP A 64 -19.27 4.24 -0.87
C ASP A 64 -19.45 5.29 0.24
N ALA A 65 -19.34 6.56 -0.13
CA ALA A 65 -19.48 7.69 0.79
C ALA A 65 -20.83 7.69 1.53
N ALA A 66 -21.91 7.26 0.89
CA ALA A 66 -23.22 7.16 1.54
C ALA A 66 -23.21 6.06 2.62
N ARG A 67 -22.60 4.90 2.31
CA ARG A 67 -22.43 3.80 3.27
C ARG A 67 -21.55 4.20 4.45
N VAL A 68 -20.46 4.93 4.21
CA VAL A 68 -19.57 5.42 5.27
C VAL A 68 -20.30 6.39 6.19
N LYS A 69 -21.04 7.36 5.62
CA LYS A 69 -21.84 8.32 6.41
C LYS A 69 -22.87 7.59 7.27
N ALA A 70 -23.63 6.66 6.69
CA ALA A 70 -24.65 5.91 7.43
C ALA A 70 -24.06 5.07 8.58
N ALA A 71 -22.95 4.36 8.33
CA ALA A 71 -22.27 3.57 9.35
C ALA A 71 -21.70 4.44 10.47
N PHE A 72 -21.13 5.60 10.11
CA PHE A 72 -20.59 6.56 11.06
C PHE A 72 -21.67 7.15 11.98
N GLU A 73 -22.82 7.56 11.44
CA GLU A 73 -23.91 8.11 12.26
C GLU A 73 -24.44 7.08 13.28
N ALA A 74 -24.57 5.81 12.87
CA ALA A 74 -25.01 4.74 13.77
C ALA A 74 -24.01 4.51 14.92
N TYR A 75 -22.71 4.49 14.60
CA TYR A 75 -21.64 4.41 15.58
C TYR A 75 -21.67 5.63 16.54
N HIS A 76 -21.79 6.83 15.98
CA HIS A 76 -21.78 8.07 16.74
C HIS A 76 -22.96 8.15 17.72
N GLY A 77 -24.17 7.77 17.28
CA GLY A 77 -25.34 7.71 18.15
C GLY A 77 -25.18 6.71 19.31
N THR A 78 -24.45 5.60 19.08
CA THR A 78 -24.11 4.66 20.15
C THR A 78 -23.13 5.28 21.14
N ALA A 79 -22.08 5.93 20.64
CA ALA A 79 -21.07 6.60 21.48
C ALA A 79 -21.68 7.69 22.38
N LEU A 80 -22.61 8.50 21.87
CA LEU A 80 -23.29 9.55 22.65
C LEU A 80 -24.08 9.02 23.84
N ARG A 81 -24.64 7.81 23.73
CA ARG A 81 -25.41 7.17 24.82
C ARG A 81 -24.52 6.72 25.98
N HIS A 82 -23.24 6.44 25.70
CA HIS A 82 -22.28 5.98 26.70
C HIS A 82 -21.38 7.09 27.25
N ALA A 83 -21.33 8.25 26.58
CA ALA A 83 -20.55 9.39 27.03
C ALA A 83 -21.26 10.19 28.13
N ASP A 84 -20.44 10.79 29.00
CA ASP A 84 -20.83 11.85 29.92
C ASP A 84 -21.02 13.18 29.18
N ASP A 85 -21.45 14.23 29.87
CA ASP A 85 -21.82 15.49 29.21
C ASP A 85 -20.62 16.18 28.53
N ALA A 86 -19.42 16.08 29.12
CA ALA A 86 -18.20 16.57 28.50
C ALA A 86 -17.82 15.76 27.26
N GLY A 87 -17.90 14.42 27.35
CA GLY A 87 -17.64 13.52 26.23
C GLY A 87 -18.63 13.70 25.08
N ARG A 88 -19.91 13.97 25.36
CA ARG A 88 -20.92 14.25 24.33
C ARG A 88 -20.56 15.49 23.52
N LEU A 89 -20.12 16.57 24.17
CA LEU A 89 -19.72 17.79 23.48
C LEU A 89 -18.50 17.57 22.56
N GLU A 90 -17.51 16.82 23.02
CA GLU A 90 -16.33 16.49 22.21
C GLU A 90 -16.66 15.55 21.04
N LEU A 91 -17.57 14.59 21.25
CA LEU A 91 -18.06 13.71 20.19
C LEU A 91 -18.79 14.51 19.11
N GLU A 92 -19.66 15.44 19.46
CA GLU A 92 -20.36 16.30 18.49
C GLU A 92 -19.38 17.15 17.66
N ARG A 93 -18.34 17.71 18.31
CA ARG A 93 -17.26 18.42 17.60
C ARG A 93 -16.49 17.49 16.66
N ALA A 94 -16.20 16.27 17.08
CA ALA A 94 -15.55 15.27 16.25
C ALA A 94 -16.43 14.86 15.06
N ARG A 95 -17.75 14.77 15.24
CA ARG A 95 -18.73 14.51 14.17
C ARG A 95 -18.66 15.56 13.07
N VAL A 96 -18.66 16.85 13.44
CA VAL A 96 -18.55 17.95 12.46
C VAL A 96 -17.24 17.87 11.68
N ARG A 97 -16.10 17.66 12.36
CA ARG A 97 -14.80 17.51 11.70
C ARG A 97 -14.79 16.32 10.74
N PHE A 98 -15.30 15.18 11.16
CA PHE A 98 -15.33 13.97 10.33
C PHE A 98 -16.15 14.19 9.06
N LEU A 99 -17.36 14.74 9.17
CA LEU A 99 -18.23 14.97 8.01
C LEU A 99 -17.66 16.00 7.02
N ALA A 100 -16.87 16.97 7.52
CA ALA A 100 -16.18 17.94 6.67
C ALA A 100 -15.02 17.35 5.86
N GLU A 101 -14.38 16.28 6.34
CA GLU A 101 -13.27 15.61 5.65
C GLU A 101 -13.75 14.59 4.59
N ILE A 102 -14.99 14.10 4.71
CA ILE A 102 -15.55 13.05 3.83
C ILE A 102 -16.68 13.55 2.91
N GLY A 103 -16.92 14.86 2.86
CA GLY A 103 -17.95 15.51 2.04
C GLY A 103 -17.38 16.68 1.27
#